data_AF-A0A176EYL2-F1
#
_entry.id   AF-A0A176EYL2-F1
#
_cell.length_a   1.000
_cell.length_b   1.000
_cell.length_c   1.000
_cell.angle_alpha   90.00
_cell.angle_beta   90.00
_cell.angle_gamma   90.00
#
_symmetry.space_group_name_H-M   'P 1'
#
loop_
_entity.id
_entity.type
_entity.pdbx_description
1 polymer ?
#
loop_
_entity_poly.entity_id
_entity_poly.type
_entity_poly.pdbx_seq_one_letter_code
_entity_poly.pdbx_strand_id
1 'polypeptide(L)'
;MQAQMAVAVAAGMVPSPLGRVVSFDGVAHRFGGFRFDGAPEPDWRPGFIDPATIAEGDFVVDLRAPEEGPLAHALARRIAPEAMGDGGPCPAPGQRAVLCCRSGLRAWGAAERLAARWDGEITLVALGDQTGET
;
A
#
# COMPACT_ATOMS: atom_id res chain seq x y z
N MET A 1 22.17 6.49 17.41
CA MET A 1 22.32 6.04 16.01
C MET A 1 22.07 7.16 15.00
N GLN A 2 20.90 7.81 15.01
CA GLN A 2 20.56 8.85 14.02
C GLN A 2 21.60 9.98 13.89
N ALA A 3 22.17 10.47 14.99
CA ALA A 3 23.21 11.51 14.96
C ALA A 3 24.46 11.08 14.17
N GLN A 4 24.93 9.83 14.36
CA GLN A 4 26.07 9.29 13.63
C GLN A 4 25.77 9.16 12.12
N MET A 5 24.55 8.72 11.77
CA MET A 5 24.11 8.66 10.36
C MET A 5 24.07 10.06 9.74
N ALA A 6 23.54 11.05 10.45
CA ALA A 6 23.50 12.44 9.96
C ALA A 6 24.91 13.00 9.71
N VAL A 7 25.84 12.78 10.65
CA VAL A 7 27.25 13.16 10.47
C VAL A 7 27.88 12.45 9.29
N ALA A 8 27.62 11.15 9.11
CA ALA A 8 28.15 10.39 7.98
C ALA A 8 27.64 10.91 6.62
N VAL A 9 26.36 11.33 6.54
CA VAL A 9 25.84 12.04 5.36
C VAL A 9 26.55 13.38 5.16
N ALA A 10 26.64 14.20 6.22
CA ALA A 10 27.24 15.53 6.14
C ALA A 10 28.74 15.49 5.78
N ALA A 11 29.45 14.45 6.24
CA ALA A 11 30.87 14.23 5.95
C ALA A 11 31.13 13.53 4.60
N GLY A 12 30.09 13.21 3.82
CA GLY A 12 30.24 12.55 2.52
C GLY A 12 30.84 11.15 2.60
N MET A 13 30.61 10.41 3.69
CA MET A 13 31.17 9.08 3.89
C MET A 13 30.62 8.07 2.87
N VAL A 14 31.49 7.17 2.40
CA VAL A 14 31.13 6.07 1.48
C VAL A 14 31.36 4.73 2.16
N PRO A 15 30.35 3.85 2.25
CA PRO A 15 29.00 4.02 1.73
C PRO A 15 28.15 5.01 2.57
N SER A 16 27.30 5.79 1.90
CA SER A 16 26.34 6.68 2.55
C SER A 16 25.31 5.88 3.34
N PRO A 17 24.85 6.36 4.51
CA PRO A 17 23.79 5.72 5.27
C PRO A 17 22.38 5.97 4.69
N LEU A 18 22.24 6.80 3.65
CA LEU A 18 20.99 6.94 2.91
C LEU A 18 20.61 5.62 2.21
N GLY A 19 19.30 5.37 2.12
CA GLY A 19 18.77 4.12 1.56
C GLY A 19 19.00 2.88 2.43
N ARG A 20 19.14 3.07 3.75
CA ARG A 20 19.29 1.99 4.72
C ARG A 20 18.29 2.14 5.85
N VAL A 21 17.66 1.02 6.23
CA VAL A 21 16.97 0.87 7.52
C VAL A 21 17.94 0.27 8.51
N VAL A 22 18.02 0.81 9.73
CA VAL A 22 18.83 0.27 10.83
C VAL A 22 17.90 -0.03 12.00
N SER A 23 17.98 -1.24 12.54
CA SER A 23 17.29 -1.64 13.78
C SER A 23 18.31 -1.96 14.87
N PHE A 24 17.92 -1.72 16.12
CA PHE A 24 18.70 -2.09 17.30
C PHE A 24 17.79 -2.80 18.29
N ASP A 25 18.07 -4.08 18.52
CA ASP A 25 17.47 -4.88 19.60
C ASP A 25 18.22 -4.56 20.88
N GLY A 26 17.59 -3.75 21.75
CA GLY A 26 18.19 -3.29 23.00
C GLY A 26 18.32 -4.36 24.08
N VAL A 27 17.59 -5.48 23.98
CA VAL A 27 17.66 -6.58 24.96
C VAL A 27 18.83 -7.49 24.62
N ALA A 28 18.94 -7.88 23.35
CA ALA A 28 20.03 -8.75 22.92
C ALA A 28 21.30 -7.98 22.50
N HIS A 29 21.26 -6.64 22.54
CA HIS A 29 22.32 -5.75 22.07
C HIS A 29 22.77 -6.05 20.62
N ARG A 30 21.81 -6.33 19.73
CA ARG A 30 22.08 -6.65 18.31
C ARG A 30 21.66 -5.54 17.37
N PHE A 31 22.50 -5.26 16.38
CA PHE A 31 22.14 -4.43 15.24
C PHE A 31 21.61 -5.29 14.09
N GLY A 32 20.61 -4.76 13.40
CA GLY A 32 20.05 -5.33 12.18
C GLY A 32 19.70 -4.25 11.17
N GLY A 33 19.02 -4.65 10.10
CA GLY A 33 18.58 -3.75 9.03
C GLY A 33 19.01 -4.23 7.65
N PHE A 34 18.69 -3.44 6.63
CA PHE A 34 18.97 -3.73 5.24
C PHE A 34 19.13 -2.44 4.43
N ARG A 35 19.70 -2.57 3.23
CA ARG A 35 19.83 -1.49 2.24
C ARG A 35 18.80 -1.68 1.14
N PHE A 36 18.24 -0.59 0.64
CA PHE A 36 17.26 -0.56 -0.45
C PHE A 36 17.62 0.45 -1.55
N ASP A 37 18.75 1.16 -1.43
CA ASP A 37 19.22 2.11 -2.44
C ASP A 37 19.53 1.49 -3.80
N GLY A 38 19.79 0.18 -3.84
CA GLY A 38 19.99 -0.58 -5.08
C GLY A 38 18.82 -1.51 -5.43
N ALA A 39 17.67 -1.39 -4.77
CA ALA A 39 16.51 -2.22 -5.08
C ALA A 39 15.96 -1.84 -6.47
N PRO A 40 15.79 -2.81 -7.39
CA PRO A 40 15.19 -2.53 -8.68
C PRO A 40 13.73 -2.11 -8.51
N GLU A 41 13.24 -1.25 -9.40
CA GLU A 41 11.82 -0.97 -9.49
C GLU A 41 11.08 -2.24 -9.97
N PRO A 42 9.96 -2.65 -9.34
CA PRO A 42 9.16 -3.76 -9.83
C PRO A 42 8.62 -3.53 -11.24
N ASP A 43 8.54 -4.62 -12.02
CA ASP A 43 7.98 -4.60 -13.38
C ASP A 43 6.51 -4.16 -13.40
N TRP A 44 5.78 -4.44 -12.32
CA TRP A 44 4.40 -4.03 -12.14
C TRP A 44 4.16 -3.56 -10.70
N ARG A 45 3.37 -2.49 -10.57
CA ARG A 45 2.89 -1.96 -9.29
C ARG A 45 1.53 -1.29 -9.48
N PRO A 46 0.58 -1.43 -8.54
CA PRO A 46 -0.66 -0.67 -8.60
C PRO A 46 -0.39 0.81 -8.27
N GLY A 47 -1.08 1.71 -8.96
CA GLY A 47 -0.97 3.17 -8.73
C GLY A 47 -1.82 3.63 -7.55
N PHE A 48 -1.38 4.66 -6.82
CA PHE A 48 -2.23 5.32 -5.82
C PHE A 48 -2.98 6.49 -6.46
N ILE A 49 -4.28 6.59 -6.17
CA ILE A 49 -5.14 7.68 -6.63
C ILE A 49 -5.80 8.40 -5.45
N ASP A 50 -6.25 9.64 -5.69
CA ASP A 50 -7.03 10.39 -4.71
C ASP A 50 -8.47 9.84 -4.63
N PRO A 51 -9.08 9.71 -3.44
CA PRO A 51 -10.47 9.27 -3.30
C PRO A 51 -11.47 10.06 -4.18
N ALA A 52 -11.22 11.34 -4.45
CA ALA A 52 -12.08 12.18 -5.30
C ALA A 52 -12.01 11.82 -6.80
N THR A 53 -11.07 10.97 -7.21
CA THR A 53 -10.89 10.54 -8.61
C THR A 53 -11.52 9.19 -8.93
N ILE A 54 -12.25 8.61 -7.96
CA ILE A 54 -13.09 7.43 -8.17
C ILE A 54 -14.24 7.83 -9.12
N ALA A 55 -14.35 7.11 -10.22
CA ALA A 55 -15.30 7.37 -11.30
C ALA A 55 -16.48 6.38 -11.25
N GLU A 56 -17.61 6.73 -11.88
CA GLU A 56 -18.81 5.90 -11.88
C GLU A 56 -18.64 4.51 -12.52
N GLY A 57 -17.68 4.39 -13.44
CA GLY A 57 -17.35 3.12 -14.11
C GLY A 57 -16.41 2.21 -13.33
N ASP A 58 -15.88 2.65 -12.19
CA ASP A 58 -14.88 1.89 -11.45
C ASP A 58 -15.49 0.67 -10.74
N PHE A 59 -14.71 -0.41 -10.71
CA PHE A 59 -14.93 -1.52 -9.79
C PHE A 59 -14.33 -1.13 -8.43
N VAL A 60 -15.16 -0.65 -7.50
CA VAL A 60 -14.68 -0.16 -6.20
C VAL A 60 -14.87 -1.21 -5.10
N VAL A 61 -13.79 -1.50 -4.38
CA VAL A 61 -13.79 -2.44 -3.24
C VAL A 61 -13.25 -1.76 -2.00
N ASP A 62 -14.05 -1.78 -0.93
CA ASP A 62 -13.61 -1.37 0.40
C ASP A 62 -13.15 -2.60 1.19
N LEU A 63 -11.85 -2.67 1.46
CA LEU A 63 -11.20 -3.80 2.14
C LEU A 63 -11.17 -3.63 3.67
N ARG A 64 -11.87 -2.61 4.18
CA ARG A 64 -11.99 -2.35 5.61
C ARG A 64 -13.13 -3.15 6.23
N ALA A 65 -12.99 -3.46 7.51
CA ALA A 65 -14.05 -4.05 8.32
C ALA A 65 -15.17 -3.02 8.58
N PRO A 66 -16.45 -3.42 8.72
CA PRO A 66 -17.60 -2.55 9.05
C PRO A 66 -17.30 -1.45 10.10
N GLU A 67 -16.54 -1.82 11.12
CA GLU A 67 -16.24 -1.01 12.30
C GLU A 67 -15.20 0.09 12.03
N GLU A 68 -14.46 0.02 10.92
CA GLU A 68 -13.45 1.02 10.54
C GLU A 68 -14.05 2.26 9.84
N GLY A 69 -15.37 2.29 9.62
CA GLY A 69 -16.08 3.45 9.08
C GLY A 69 -17.01 3.15 7.90
N PRO A 70 -17.65 4.19 7.34
CA PRO A 70 -18.57 4.07 6.20
C PRO A 70 -17.85 3.54 4.96
N LEU A 71 -18.60 3.17 3.92
CA LEU A 71 -18.01 2.76 2.65
C LEU A 71 -17.11 3.85 2.07
N ALA A 72 -15.99 3.44 1.49
CA ALA A 72 -15.01 4.34 0.87
C ALA A 72 -15.59 5.22 -0.25
N HIS A 73 -16.64 4.75 -0.92
CA HIS A 73 -17.34 5.42 -2.01
C HIS A 73 -18.75 4.85 -2.12
N ALA A 74 -19.70 5.59 -2.70
CA ALA A 74 -21.09 5.13 -2.86
C ALA A 74 -21.21 3.84 -3.70
N LEU A 75 -20.26 3.61 -4.62
CA LEU A 75 -20.18 2.41 -5.47
C LEU A 75 -19.36 1.27 -4.85
N ALA A 76 -18.76 1.48 -3.68
CA ALA A 76 -17.88 0.50 -3.07
C ALA A 76 -18.65 -0.70 -2.53
N ARG A 77 -18.09 -1.89 -2.72
CA ARG A 77 -18.53 -3.11 -2.02
C ARG A 77 -17.54 -3.46 -0.94
N ARG A 78 -18.04 -3.80 0.25
CA ARG A 78 -17.19 -4.26 1.35
C ARG A 78 -16.82 -5.72 1.15
N ILE A 79 -15.53 -6.02 1.03
CA ILE A 79 -15.02 -7.35 0.74
C ILE A 79 -13.79 -7.58 1.62
N ALA A 80 -13.72 -8.72 2.30
CA ALA A 80 -12.55 -9.05 3.11
C ALA A 80 -11.30 -9.20 2.21
N PRO A 81 -10.11 -8.74 2.64
CA PRO A 81 -8.87 -8.88 1.85
C PRO A 81 -8.57 -10.29 1.37
N GLU A 82 -8.95 -11.29 2.15
CA GLU A 82 -8.74 -12.72 1.86
C GLU A 82 -9.65 -13.21 0.74
N ALA A 83 -10.84 -12.62 0.59
CA ALA A 83 -11.81 -12.96 -0.46
C ALA A 83 -11.41 -12.40 -1.85
N MET A 84 -10.32 -11.65 -1.94
CA MET A 84 -9.75 -11.21 -3.21
C MET A 84 -8.84 -12.28 -3.87
N GLY A 85 -8.62 -13.42 -3.22
CA GLY A 85 -7.93 -14.59 -3.79
C GLY A 85 -8.74 -15.33 -4.86
N ASP A 86 -8.29 -16.52 -5.27
CA ASP A 86 -8.89 -17.30 -6.37
C ASP A 86 -10.40 -17.47 -6.27
N GLY A 87 -11.11 -17.26 -7.39
CA GLY A 87 -12.59 -17.24 -7.42
C GLY A 87 -13.22 -16.00 -6.79
N GLY A 88 -12.41 -15.08 -6.27
CA GLY A 88 -12.85 -13.78 -5.79
C GLY A 88 -13.37 -12.89 -6.92
N PRO A 89 -13.99 -11.76 -6.56
CA PRO A 89 -14.63 -10.87 -7.53
C PRO A 89 -13.58 -10.27 -8.49
N CYS A 90 -13.97 -10.13 -9.76
CA CYS A 90 -13.17 -9.47 -10.78
C CYS A 90 -13.97 -8.31 -11.40
N PRO A 91 -13.29 -7.24 -11.84
CA PRO A 91 -13.90 -6.19 -12.64
C PRO A 91 -14.46 -6.72 -13.97
N ALA A 92 -15.50 -6.07 -14.49
CA ALA A 92 -15.97 -6.33 -15.85
C ALA A 92 -14.97 -5.79 -16.90
N PRO A 93 -15.00 -6.29 -18.14
CA PRO A 93 -14.14 -5.77 -19.21
C PRO A 93 -14.23 -4.24 -19.35
N GLY A 94 -13.08 -3.57 -19.40
CA GLY A 94 -12.98 -2.11 -19.52
C GLY A 94 -13.15 -1.32 -18.22
N GLN A 95 -13.42 -1.98 -17.09
CA GLN A 95 -13.41 -1.31 -15.79
C GLN A 95 -11.99 -1.20 -15.23
N ARG A 96 -11.75 -0.14 -14.45
CA ARG A 96 -10.59 0.00 -13.57
C ARG A 96 -10.95 -0.51 -12.17
N ALA A 97 -10.05 -1.24 -11.53
CA ALA A 97 -10.20 -1.65 -10.13
C ALA A 97 -9.67 -0.56 -9.20
N VAL A 98 -10.47 -0.18 -8.20
CA VAL A 98 -10.09 0.73 -7.12
C VAL A 98 -10.21 -0.01 -5.80
N LEU A 99 -9.07 -0.30 -5.17
CA LEU A 99 -8.98 -1.04 -3.91
C LEU A 99 -8.69 -0.07 -2.76
N CYS A 100 -9.66 0.09 -1.86
CA CYS A 100 -9.60 1.05 -0.77
C CYS A 100 -9.26 0.35 0.54
N CYS A 101 -8.31 0.88 1.32
CA CYS A 101 -8.17 0.51 2.73
C CYS A 101 -7.61 1.67 3.56
N ARG A 102 -7.33 1.43 4.85
CA ARG A 102 -6.85 2.48 5.76
C ARG A 102 -5.48 3.05 5.34
N SER A 103 -4.46 2.20 5.19
CA SER A 103 -3.06 2.62 4.96
C SER A 103 -2.47 2.19 3.62
N GLY A 104 -3.27 1.58 2.74
CA GLY A 104 -2.80 0.99 1.48
C GLY A 104 -2.31 -0.46 1.59
N LEU A 105 -1.87 -0.94 2.76
CA LEU A 105 -1.24 -2.27 2.88
C LEU A 105 -2.15 -3.45 2.49
N ARG A 106 -3.42 -3.43 2.94
CA ARG A 106 -4.40 -4.46 2.56
C ARG A 106 -4.77 -4.37 1.08
N ALA A 107 -4.79 -3.15 0.54
CA ALA A 107 -5.13 -2.90 -0.85
C ALA A 107 -4.02 -3.40 -1.77
N TRP A 108 -2.76 -3.22 -1.38
CA TRP A 108 -1.60 -3.78 -2.06
C TRP A 108 -1.68 -5.31 -2.14
N GLY A 109 -1.85 -5.99 -1.00
CA GLY A 109 -1.94 -7.47 -1.00
C GLY A 109 -3.15 -8.00 -1.78
N ALA A 110 -4.27 -7.28 -1.78
CA ALA A 110 -5.42 -7.61 -2.62
C ALA A 110 -5.15 -7.36 -4.12
N ALA A 111 -4.41 -6.31 -4.46
CA ALA A 111 -4.01 -6.00 -5.82
C ALA A 111 -3.10 -7.09 -6.40
N GLU A 112 -2.13 -7.58 -5.63
CA GLU A 112 -1.27 -8.69 -6.05
C GLU A 112 -2.09 -9.95 -6.37
N ARG A 113 -3.08 -10.28 -5.53
CA ARG A 113 -3.98 -11.42 -5.76
C ARG A 113 -4.88 -11.23 -6.99
N LEU A 114 -5.33 -10.00 -7.23
CA LEU A 114 -6.15 -9.69 -8.41
C LEU A 114 -5.30 -9.71 -9.69
N ALA A 115 -4.11 -9.11 -9.67
CA ALA A 115 -3.18 -9.05 -10.79
C ALA A 115 -2.72 -10.44 -11.27
N ALA A 116 -2.69 -11.43 -10.38
CA ALA A 116 -2.40 -12.82 -10.73
C ALA A 116 -3.45 -13.46 -11.67
N ARG A 117 -4.65 -12.88 -11.78
CA ARG A 117 -5.76 -13.42 -12.58
C ARG A 117 -6.51 -12.39 -13.45
N TRP A 118 -6.12 -11.13 -13.41
CA TRP A 118 -6.76 -10.04 -14.12
C TRP A 118 -5.71 -9.03 -14.58
N ASP A 119 -5.76 -8.66 -15.86
CA ASP A 119 -4.76 -7.88 -16.57
C ASP A 119 -5.13 -6.39 -16.77
N GLY A 120 -6.24 -5.94 -16.15
CA GLY A 120 -6.68 -4.56 -16.22
C GLY A 120 -5.99 -3.62 -15.24
N GLU A 121 -6.41 -2.35 -15.25
CA GLU A 121 -5.84 -1.30 -14.41
C GLU A 121 -6.25 -1.48 -12.94
N ILE A 122 -5.27 -1.61 -12.05
CA ILE A 122 -5.49 -1.68 -10.59
C ILE A 122 -4.91 -0.43 -9.92
N THR A 123 -5.75 0.25 -9.17
CA THR A 123 -5.39 1.43 -8.38
C THR A 123 -5.78 1.26 -6.92
N LEU A 124 -5.06 1.95 -6.04
CA LEU A 124 -5.22 1.88 -4.59
C LEU A 124 -5.64 3.24 -4.04
N VAL A 125 -6.45 3.20 -2.99
CA VAL A 125 -6.77 4.39 -2.17
C VAL A 125 -6.44 4.10 -0.71
N ALA A 126 -5.60 4.95 -0.13
CA ALA A 126 -5.33 4.97 1.31
C ALA A 126 -6.19 6.06 1.96
N LEU A 127 -7.22 5.65 2.69
CA LEU A 127 -8.22 6.57 3.25
C LEU A 127 -7.77 7.29 4.53
N GLY A 128 -6.65 6.84 5.12
CA GLY A 128 -6.18 7.32 6.42
C GLY A 128 -7.14 6.98 7.56
N ASP A 129 -6.89 7.59 8.71
CA ASP A 129 -7.84 7.57 9.82
C ASP A 129 -8.94 8.59 9.50
N GLN A 130 -10.17 8.10 9.33
CA GLN A 130 -11.32 8.95 9.07
C GLN A 130 -11.73 9.59 10.40
N THR A 131 -11.09 10.69 10.77
CA THR A 131 -11.62 11.59 11.80
C THR A 131 -12.95 12.11 11.31
N GLY A 132 -14.04 11.66 11.92
CA GLY A 132 -15.39 12.06 11.55
C GLY A 132 -15.56 13.56 11.69
N GLU A 133 -15.49 14.30 10.58
CA GLU A 133 -16.23 15.55 10.46
C GLU A 133 -17.65 15.16 10.05
N THR A 134 -18.52 15.17 11.06
CA THR A 134 -19.98 15.12 10.95
C THR A 134 -20.52 16.35 10.25
#